data_AF-A0AAU1C1F7-F1
#
_entry.id   AF-A0AAU1C1F7-F1
#
_cell.length_a   1.000
_cell.length_b   1.000
_cell.length_c   1.000
_cell.angle_alpha   90.00
_cell.angle_beta   90.00
_cell.angle_gamma   90.00
#
_symmetry.space_group_name_H-M   'P 1'
#
loop_
_entity.id
_entity.type
_entity.pdbx_description
1 polymer ?
#
loop_
_entity_poly.entity_id
_entity_poly.type
_entity_poly.pdbx_seq_one_letter_code
_entity_poly.pdbx_strand_id
1 'polypeptide(L)'
;MTSKQRIRLALATATAGALGLALAPASPASAAAGGTECPRVLKCDWVPAAYQQTGDPANKEAYGNYDLSDRPHTNKIKYIVLHDTEETFATTLKIFQDPTRAASAHYVVRSSDGRVTQMVKTKDVAWQAGNWYMNSDSIGIEQEGYATEGATWFTPEMYRSTAALVRYLAAKYDIPLDRQHILGHDNVPPTTQSGTAAMHWDPGPYWDWNHFMTLLGRPTEPTGRPDSQLVTINPQFKQNLQAVRDCEKNIDLPVQPSSAVPLHTEPSTTAPLFADPGLHPPGQPGTNCAGDWGSRISATQQAVVADRKPGWTAIWWYGQKAWFQSPEHTRTTTPTAGYVVRPKPGLTDVPVYGTAYPVASDYPADFKAPRVSVPLGYTIKAGQSYPGGEPTPAGYYYAPTIDSSYPYDHTYFPGSTRFVTVQIGHRIAFVKASDVDVVRVR
;
A
#
# COMPACT_ATOMS: atom_id res chain seq x y z
N MET A 1 -11.69 -23.09 -4.07
CA MET A 1 -12.69 -22.04 -3.73
C MET A 1 -12.73 -21.05 -4.88
N THR A 2 -13.89 -20.72 -5.43
CA THR A 2 -13.98 -19.90 -6.67
C THR A 2 -13.63 -18.44 -6.41
N SER A 3 -13.20 -17.73 -7.46
CA SER A 3 -12.93 -16.28 -7.48
C SER A 3 -13.97 -15.36 -6.80
N LYS A 4 -15.18 -15.84 -6.49
CA LYS A 4 -16.24 -15.11 -5.77
C LYS A 4 -16.13 -15.17 -4.24
N GLN A 5 -15.25 -15.99 -3.66
CA GLN A 5 -15.07 -16.11 -2.19
C GLN A 5 -13.83 -15.41 -1.63
N ARG A 6 -12.95 -14.83 -2.47
CA ARG A 6 -11.71 -14.14 -2.05
C ARG A 6 -11.94 -12.74 -1.42
N ILE A 7 -13.16 -12.43 -0.95
CA ILE A 7 -13.54 -11.16 -0.28
C ILE A 7 -13.99 -11.39 1.18
N ARG A 8 -14.03 -12.62 1.69
CA ARG A 8 -14.42 -12.88 3.09
C ARG A 8 -13.54 -13.96 3.70
N LEU A 9 -12.45 -13.57 4.36
CA LEU A 9 -12.05 -14.00 5.70
C LEU A 9 -10.65 -13.45 6.04
N ALA A 10 -10.59 -12.29 6.68
CA ALA A 10 -9.46 -11.91 7.53
C ALA A 10 -10.06 -11.51 8.88
N LEU A 11 -10.55 -12.50 9.61
CA LEU A 11 -10.77 -12.43 11.04
C LEU A 11 -10.29 -13.76 11.59
N ALA A 12 -9.20 -13.73 12.35
CA ALA A 12 -8.83 -14.82 13.23
C ALA A 12 -8.38 -14.24 14.56
N THR A 13 -9.31 -14.20 15.50
CA THR A 13 -9.00 -14.36 16.91
C THR A 13 -8.42 -15.77 17.10
N ALA A 14 -7.24 -15.85 17.71
CA ALA A 14 -6.59 -17.11 18.04
C ALA A 14 -7.06 -17.62 19.41
N THR A 15 -7.50 -18.88 19.48
CA THR A 15 -7.45 -19.69 20.70
C THR A 15 -6.75 -21.01 20.40
N ALA A 16 -5.82 -21.36 21.28
CA ALA A 16 -4.90 -22.47 21.16
C ALA A 16 -5.50 -23.81 21.63
N GLY A 17 -4.96 -24.91 21.12
CA GLY A 17 -4.90 -26.19 21.84
C GLY A 17 -5.05 -27.45 20.99
N ALA A 18 -3.93 -28.13 20.72
CA ALA A 18 -3.63 -29.52 21.14
C ALA A 18 -2.72 -30.25 20.13
N LEU A 19 -1.69 -30.90 20.68
CA LEU A 19 -0.69 -31.69 19.97
C LEU A 19 -1.29 -32.90 19.24
N GLY A 20 -0.87 -33.11 18.00
CA GLY A 20 -0.94 -34.38 17.29
C GLY A 20 0.34 -34.61 16.51
N LEU A 21 1.08 -35.68 16.82
CA LEU A 21 2.18 -36.16 15.99
C LEU A 21 1.62 -36.62 14.64
N ALA A 22 2.07 -36.02 13.55
CA ALA A 22 1.78 -36.48 12.20
C ALA A 22 3.06 -36.62 11.38
N LEU A 23 3.13 -37.74 10.67
CA LEU A 23 4.23 -38.20 9.83
C LEU A 23 4.62 -37.18 8.75
N ALA A 24 5.92 -37.08 8.49
CA ALA A 24 6.51 -36.22 7.48
C ALA A 24 5.96 -36.51 6.07
N PRO A 25 5.45 -35.50 5.33
CA PRO A 25 5.20 -35.66 3.91
C PRO A 25 6.46 -35.35 3.11
N ALA A 26 6.61 -36.08 2.01
CA ALA A 26 7.71 -36.01 1.05
C ALA A 26 7.92 -34.59 0.50
N SER A 27 9.19 -34.21 0.33
CA SER A 27 9.62 -32.94 -0.23
C SER A 27 9.04 -32.70 -1.64
N PRO A 28 8.38 -31.57 -1.90
CA PRO A 28 8.06 -31.18 -3.27
C PRO A 28 9.35 -30.68 -3.95
N ALA A 29 9.42 -30.91 -5.25
CA ALA A 29 10.55 -30.62 -6.11
C ALA A 29 11.13 -29.23 -5.86
N SER A 30 12.46 -29.19 -5.69
CA SER A 30 13.26 -27.99 -5.57
C SER A 30 12.94 -27.02 -6.71
N ALA A 31 12.28 -25.91 -6.39
CA ALA A 31 12.55 -24.66 -7.08
C ALA A 31 14.06 -24.44 -6.91
N ALA A 32 14.81 -24.67 -7.98
CA ALA A 32 16.26 -24.61 -7.96
C ALA A 32 16.72 -23.27 -7.36
N ALA A 33 17.71 -23.35 -6.46
CA ALA A 33 18.31 -22.23 -5.76
C ALA A 33 19.08 -21.28 -6.70
N GLY A 34 18.38 -20.63 -7.63
CA GLY A 34 18.84 -19.36 -8.18
C GLY A 34 18.99 -18.40 -7.00
N GLY A 35 20.16 -17.77 -6.87
CA GLY A 35 20.52 -16.97 -5.70
C GLY A 35 19.46 -15.94 -5.27
N THR A 36 19.59 -15.46 -4.03
CA THR A 36 18.73 -14.41 -3.49
C THR A 36 18.90 -13.11 -4.29
N GLU A 37 17.79 -12.41 -4.51
CA GLU A 37 17.74 -11.17 -5.29
C GLU A 37 17.94 -9.95 -4.39
N CYS A 38 19.10 -9.88 -3.73
CA CYS A 38 19.39 -8.87 -2.72
C CYS A 38 20.74 -8.18 -2.99
N PRO A 39 20.94 -6.93 -2.53
CA PRO A 39 22.26 -6.30 -2.62
C PRO A 39 23.27 -7.03 -1.73
N ARG A 40 24.53 -7.12 -2.19
CA ARG A 40 25.62 -7.85 -1.52
C ARG A 40 25.91 -7.40 -0.09
N VAL A 41 25.52 -6.17 0.28
CA VAL A 41 25.70 -5.63 1.63
C VAL A 41 24.78 -6.28 2.66
N LEU A 42 23.69 -6.92 2.22
CA LEU A 42 22.72 -7.54 3.11
C LEU A 42 23.02 -9.02 3.34
N LYS A 43 22.77 -9.46 4.57
CA LYS A 43 22.64 -10.88 4.88
C LYS A 43 21.28 -11.35 4.36
N CYS A 44 21.28 -11.86 3.13
CA CYS A 44 20.07 -12.33 2.47
C CYS A 44 20.07 -13.85 2.31
N ASP A 45 19.04 -14.52 2.79
CA ASP A 45 18.82 -15.95 2.59
C ASP A 45 17.49 -16.25 1.90
N TRP A 46 17.31 -17.50 1.51
CA TRP A 46 16.15 -17.97 0.75
C TRP A 46 15.37 -18.99 1.57
N VAL A 47 14.12 -18.66 1.88
CA VAL A 47 13.17 -19.56 2.52
C VAL A 47 11.86 -19.45 1.73
N PRO A 48 11.56 -20.39 0.82
CA PRO A 48 10.47 -20.21 -0.12
C PRO A 48 9.11 -20.19 0.59
N ALA A 49 8.22 -19.30 0.14
CA ALA A 49 6.80 -19.42 0.42
C ALA A 49 6.25 -20.68 -0.28
N ALA A 50 5.17 -21.26 0.25
CA ALA A 50 4.58 -22.46 -0.32
C ALA A 50 3.77 -22.17 -1.58
N TYR A 51 4.11 -22.84 -2.68
CA TYR A 51 3.30 -22.91 -3.89
C TYR A 51 2.81 -24.34 -4.06
N GLN A 52 1.60 -24.59 -3.57
CA GLN A 52 1.06 -25.93 -3.53
C GLN A 52 -0.46 -25.89 -3.69
N GLN A 53 -0.99 -26.89 -4.40
CA GLN A 53 -2.41 -27.15 -4.51
C GLN A 53 -2.99 -27.42 -3.11
N THR A 54 -4.12 -26.81 -2.79
CA THR A 54 -4.86 -27.00 -1.56
C THR A 54 -6.25 -27.57 -1.83
N GLY A 55 -6.76 -28.37 -0.90
CA GLY A 55 -8.08 -28.99 -1.04
C GLY A 55 -8.17 -30.02 -2.17
N ASP A 56 -9.29 -30.00 -2.90
CA ASP A 56 -9.57 -30.93 -4.00
C ASP A 56 -8.56 -30.77 -5.16
N PRO A 57 -7.79 -31.81 -5.53
CA PRO A 57 -6.83 -31.77 -6.64
C PRO A 57 -7.42 -31.44 -8.01
N ALA A 58 -8.73 -31.62 -8.21
CA ALA A 58 -9.44 -31.22 -9.42
C ALA A 58 -9.68 -29.70 -9.49
N ASN A 59 -9.69 -29.00 -8.35
CA ASN A 59 -9.94 -27.56 -8.27
C ASN A 59 -8.64 -26.77 -8.42
N LYS A 60 -8.18 -26.54 -9.65
CA LYS A 60 -6.89 -25.86 -9.91
C LYS A 60 -6.83 -24.41 -9.41
N GLU A 61 -7.94 -23.79 -9.03
CA GLU A 61 -7.99 -22.45 -8.42
C GLU A 61 -7.70 -22.42 -6.91
N ALA A 62 -7.61 -23.60 -6.27
CA ALA A 62 -7.30 -23.76 -4.85
C ALA A 62 -5.82 -24.09 -4.66
N TYR A 63 -5.00 -23.08 -4.43
CA TYR A 63 -3.56 -23.21 -4.16
C TYR A 63 -3.06 -22.05 -3.31
N GLY A 64 -1.80 -22.16 -2.88
CA GLY A 64 -1.21 -21.27 -1.88
C GLY A 64 -0.37 -20.12 -2.42
N ASN A 65 -0.58 -18.99 -1.76
CA ASN A 65 0.34 -17.91 -1.41
C ASN A 65 0.93 -17.01 -2.50
N TYR A 66 1.14 -17.45 -3.73
CA TYR A 66 1.60 -16.57 -4.82
C TYR A 66 1.20 -17.12 -6.19
N ASP A 67 1.44 -16.36 -7.26
CA ASP A 67 1.26 -16.80 -8.65
C ASP A 67 2.57 -16.77 -9.41
N LEU A 68 2.79 -17.74 -10.30
CA LEU A 68 3.95 -17.71 -11.18
C LEU A 68 3.79 -16.56 -12.17
N SER A 69 4.91 -15.95 -12.57
CA SER A 69 4.96 -14.98 -13.66
C SER A 69 6.40 -14.85 -14.19
N ASP A 70 6.60 -13.90 -15.08
CA ASP A 70 7.91 -13.55 -15.65
C ASP A 70 8.11 -12.03 -15.65
N ARG A 71 7.89 -11.39 -14.50
CA ARG A 71 8.10 -9.94 -14.37
C ARG A 71 9.60 -9.59 -14.38
N PRO A 72 10.02 -8.54 -15.09
CA PRO A 72 9.20 -7.50 -15.70
C PRO A 72 8.89 -7.72 -17.19
N HIS A 73 9.16 -8.91 -17.74
CA HIS A 73 8.88 -9.22 -19.16
C HIS A 73 7.37 -9.25 -19.45
N THR A 74 6.56 -9.80 -18.54
CA THR A 74 5.09 -9.80 -18.63
C THR A 74 4.49 -8.41 -18.38
N ASN A 75 4.77 -7.83 -17.22
CA ASN A 75 4.33 -6.50 -16.82
C ASN A 75 5.37 -5.82 -15.91
N LYS A 76 5.39 -4.49 -15.93
CA LYS A 76 6.33 -3.70 -15.11
C LYS A 76 6.01 -3.85 -13.63
N ILE A 77 7.06 -3.98 -12.82
CA ILE A 77 6.99 -3.76 -11.37
C ILE A 77 7.12 -2.25 -11.15
N LYS A 78 6.06 -1.64 -10.62
CA LYS A 78 5.91 -0.18 -10.47
C LYS A 78 6.03 0.26 -9.01
N TYR A 79 5.71 -0.62 -8.07
CA TYR A 79 5.58 -0.27 -6.66
C TYR A 79 6.41 -1.18 -5.76
N ILE A 80 6.78 -0.64 -4.60
CA ILE A 80 7.22 -1.42 -3.45
C ILE A 80 6.25 -1.13 -2.31
N VAL A 81 5.64 -2.16 -1.73
CA VAL A 81 4.72 -2.02 -0.59
C VAL A 81 5.42 -2.53 0.66
N LEU A 82 5.44 -1.68 1.68
CA LEU A 82 5.97 -1.97 3.00
C LEU A 82 4.82 -2.34 3.93
N HIS A 83 5.05 -3.40 4.68
CA HIS A 83 4.12 -3.96 5.66
C HIS A 83 4.85 -4.14 6.99
N ASP A 84 4.09 -4.18 8.07
CA ASP A 84 4.51 -4.91 9.25
C ASP A 84 3.70 -6.20 9.39
N THR A 85 4.31 -7.19 10.02
CA THR A 85 3.80 -8.57 10.00
C THR A 85 2.67 -8.86 10.99
N GLU A 86 2.49 -7.99 11.99
CA GLU A 86 1.71 -8.27 13.23
C GLU A 86 2.09 -9.61 13.89
N GLU A 87 3.36 -10.03 13.74
CA GLU A 87 3.89 -11.33 14.15
C GLU A 87 5.41 -11.29 14.36
N THR A 88 5.97 -12.37 14.92
CA THR A 88 7.43 -12.57 14.93
C THR A 88 7.95 -13.10 13.60
N PHE A 89 9.22 -12.85 13.29
CA PHE A 89 9.87 -13.28 12.05
C PHE A 89 9.73 -14.78 11.80
N ALA A 90 9.95 -15.61 12.82
CA ALA A 90 9.83 -17.05 12.70
C ALA A 90 8.37 -17.50 12.44
N THR A 91 7.39 -16.79 13.01
CA THR A 91 5.97 -17.03 12.73
C THR A 91 5.61 -16.62 11.31
N THR A 92 6.05 -15.45 10.85
CA THR A 92 5.84 -14.97 9.47
C THR A 92 6.34 -15.97 8.44
N LEU A 93 7.56 -16.50 8.60
CA LEU A 93 8.09 -17.52 7.68
C LEU A 93 7.20 -18.77 7.64
N LYS A 94 6.73 -19.26 8.80
CA LYS A 94 5.84 -20.42 8.88
C LYS A 94 4.48 -20.15 8.22
N ILE A 95 3.92 -18.96 8.40
CA ILE A 95 2.66 -18.55 7.76
C ILE A 95 2.83 -18.62 6.24
N PHE A 96 3.88 -18.03 5.68
CA PHE A 96 4.07 -18.04 4.23
C PHE A 96 4.48 -19.41 3.67
N GLN A 97 4.97 -20.33 4.51
CA GLN A 97 5.23 -21.73 4.17
C GLN A 97 4.00 -22.65 4.29
N ASP A 98 2.89 -22.17 4.85
CA ASP A 98 1.63 -22.91 4.87
C ASP A 98 0.78 -22.49 3.66
N PRO A 99 0.55 -23.39 2.68
CA PRO A 99 -0.17 -23.05 1.45
C PRO A 99 -1.66 -22.74 1.68
N THR A 100 -2.20 -23.00 2.87
CA THR A 100 -3.60 -22.70 3.21
C THR A 100 -3.83 -21.26 3.66
N ARG A 101 -2.76 -20.50 3.91
CA ARG A 101 -2.83 -19.13 4.45
C ARG A 101 -3.26 -18.09 3.43
N ALA A 102 -3.06 -18.36 2.14
CA ALA A 102 -3.38 -17.47 1.03
C ALA A 102 -2.74 -16.07 1.18
N ALA A 103 -1.49 -16.02 1.67
CA ALA A 103 -0.71 -14.80 1.83
C ALA A 103 0.78 -15.09 1.64
N SER A 104 1.52 -14.13 1.07
CA SER A 104 2.97 -14.11 1.05
C SER A 104 3.51 -12.72 0.78
N ALA A 105 4.79 -12.51 1.05
CA ALA A 105 5.55 -11.39 0.57
C ALA A 105 6.82 -11.86 -0.15
N HIS A 106 7.46 -10.95 -0.88
CA HIS A 106 8.71 -11.28 -1.56
C HIS A 106 9.86 -11.36 -0.57
N TYR A 107 9.84 -10.49 0.45
CA TYR A 107 10.88 -10.40 1.47
C TYR A 107 10.28 -10.23 2.86
N VAL A 108 10.97 -10.77 3.86
CA VAL A 108 10.74 -10.50 5.28
C VAL A 108 12.03 -9.94 5.89
N VAL A 109 11.92 -8.86 6.66
CA VAL A 109 13.05 -8.20 7.34
C VAL A 109 12.90 -8.37 8.84
N ARG A 110 13.91 -8.97 9.47
CA ARG A 110 13.93 -9.20 10.91
C ARG A 110 14.27 -7.92 11.67
N SER A 111 13.53 -7.65 12.73
CA SER A 111 13.68 -6.47 13.58
C SER A 111 15.03 -6.44 14.29
N SER A 112 15.41 -7.54 14.95
CA SER A 112 16.57 -7.55 15.85
C SER A 112 17.93 -7.30 15.21
N ASP A 113 18.12 -7.67 13.93
CA ASP A 113 19.44 -7.60 13.27
C ASP A 113 19.39 -7.20 11.79
N GLY A 114 18.21 -6.89 11.25
CA GLY A 114 18.04 -6.50 9.86
C GLY A 114 18.26 -7.64 8.86
N ARG A 115 18.28 -8.91 9.29
CA ARG A 115 18.33 -10.05 8.36
C ARG A 115 17.18 -9.97 7.37
N VAL A 116 17.48 -10.19 6.09
CA VAL A 116 16.49 -10.25 5.02
C VAL A 116 16.34 -11.68 4.54
N THR A 117 15.11 -12.17 4.46
CA THR A 117 14.79 -13.47 3.85
C THR A 117 13.91 -13.25 2.65
N GLN A 118 14.35 -13.70 1.48
CA GLN A 118 13.53 -13.72 0.28
C GLN A 118 12.66 -14.99 0.27
N MET A 119 11.36 -14.84 0.03
CA MET A 119 10.38 -15.94 0.04
C MET A 119 9.68 -16.17 -1.29
N VAL A 120 9.49 -15.12 -2.09
CA VAL A 120 8.95 -15.21 -3.47
C VAL A 120 9.93 -14.52 -4.41
N LYS A 121 10.20 -15.12 -5.57
CA LYS A 121 11.03 -14.49 -6.59
C LYS A 121 10.32 -13.26 -7.14
N THR A 122 11.06 -12.17 -7.36
CA THR A 122 10.47 -10.90 -7.81
C THR A 122 9.82 -10.98 -9.20
N LYS A 123 10.15 -12.01 -9.99
CA LYS A 123 9.45 -12.32 -11.24
C LYS A 123 8.01 -12.82 -11.03
N ASP A 124 7.74 -13.49 -9.91
CA ASP A 124 6.45 -14.09 -9.54
C ASP A 124 5.64 -13.11 -8.69
N VAL A 125 4.32 -13.29 -8.55
CA VAL A 125 3.40 -12.34 -7.90
C VAL A 125 3.02 -12.81 -6.50
N ALA A 126 3.62 -12.23 -5.46
CA ALA A 126 3.23 -12.49 -4.07
C ALA A 126 1.82 -11.96 -3.72
N TRP A 127 1.13 -12.64 -2.81
CA TRP A 127 -0.20 -12.24 -2.33
C TRP A 127 -0.09 -11.43 -1.04
N GLN A 128 0.17 -10.12 -1.18
CA GLN A 128 0.48 -9.22 -0.04
C GLN A 128 -0.54 -8.09 0.17
N ALA A 129 -1.09 -7.53 -0.90
CA ALA A 129 -1.73 -6.20 -0.83
C ALA A 129 -3.26 -6.24 -0.64
N GLY A 130 -3.90 -7.41 -0.75
CA GLY A 130 -5.36 -7.52 -0.83
C GLY A 130 -6.00 -6.87 -2.08
N ASN A 131 -5.18 -6.28 -2.96
CA ASN A 131 -5.57 -5.71 -4.25
C ASN A 131 -4.72 -6.36 -5.35
N TRP A 132 -5.35 -7.11 -6.23
CA TRP A 132 -4.65 -7.88 -7.27
C TRP A 132 -3.87 -7.01 -8.25
N TYR A 133 -4.39 -5.84 -8.63
CA TYR A 133 -3.66 -4.87 -9.46
C TYR A 133 -2.35 -4.44 -8.79
N MET A 134 -2.40 -4.21 -7.47
CA MET A 134 -1.21 -3.85 -6.70
C MET A 134 -0.27 -5.03 -6.52
N ASN A 135 -0.77 -6.24 -6.25
CA ASN A 135 0.07 -7.45 -6.19
C ASN A 135 0.85 -7.66 -7.49
N SER A 136 0.15 -7.65 -8.64
CA SER A 136 0.79 -7.95 -9.93
C SER A 136 1.86 -6.92 -10.31
N ASP A 137 1.73 -5.69 -9.84
CA ASP A 137 2.62 -4.57 -10.21
C ASP A 137 3.59 -4.17 -9.08
N SER A 138 3.70 -4.94 -7.99
CA SER A 138 4.54 -4.57 -6.86
C SER A 138 5.43 -5.68 -6.30
N ILE A 139 6.38 -5.25 -5.46
CA ILE A 139 7.14 -6.10 -4.54
C ILE A 139 6.71 -5.75 -3.11
N GLY A 140 6.12 -6.72 -2.40
CA GLY A 140 5.84 -6.62 -0.96
C GLY A 140 7.05 -6.97 -0.09
N ILE A 141 7.31 -6.15 0.93
CA ILE A 141 8.35 -6.33 1.94
C ILE A 141 7.71 -6.25 3.33
N GLU A 142 7.79 -7.35 4.06
CA GLU A 142 7.28 -7.50 5.42
C GLU A 142 8.37 -7.13 6.44
N GLN A 143 8.03 -6.26 7.39
CA GLN A 143 8.87 -5.92 8.53
C GLN A 143 8.36 -6.66 9.76
N GLU A 144 9.23 -7.46 10.41
CA GLU A 144 8.87 -8.09 11.67
C GLU A 144 8.44 -7.04 12.71
N GLY A 145 7.26 -7.23 13.28
CA GLY A 145 6.76 -6.42 14.39
C GLY A 145 5.26 -6.21 14.38
N TYR A 146 4.85 -5.24 15.20
CA TYR A 146 3.46 -4.85 15.42
C TYR A 146 3.33 -3.33 15.27
N ALA A 147 2.40 -2.88 14.43
CA ALA A 147 2.23 -1.50 14.03
C ALA A 147 1.95 -0.54 15.19
N THR A 148 1.32 -1.04 16.26
CA THR A 148 0.98 -0.26 17.47
C THR A 148 2.11 -0.15 18.50
N GLU A 149 3.19 -0.92 18.35
CA GLU A 149 4.31 -0.98 19.31
C GLU A 149 5.54 -0.16 18.87
N GLY A 150 5.53 0.34 17.63
CA GLY A 150 6.42 1.39 17.15
C GLY A 150 7.91 1.08 17.29
N ALA A 151 8.64 1.97 17.99
CA ALA A 151 10.10 1.92 18.10
C ALA A 151 10.65 0.62 18.74
N THR A 152 9.79 -0.15 19.43
CA THR A 152 10.13 -1.49 19.94
C THR A 152 10.52 -2.44 18.81
N TRP A 153 9.88 -2.32 17.65
CA TRP A 153 10.07 -3.20 16.49
C TRP A 153 10.79 -2.53 15.33
N PHE A 154 10.58 -1.23 15.12
CA PHE A 154 11.22 -0.50 14.03
C PHE A 154 12.63 -0.03 14.41
N THR A 155 13.57 -0.97 14.40
CA THR A 155 14.96 -0.76 14.81
C THR A 155 15.81 -0.09 13.73
N PRO A 156 16.94 0.56 14.10
CA PRO A 156 17.90 1.07 13.13
C PRO A 156 18.43 0.02 12.16
N GLU A 157 18.60 -1.22 12.61
CA GLU A 157 19.08 -2.36 11.81
C GLU A 157 18.06 -2.73 10.72
N MET A 158 16.78 -2.79 11.09
CA MET A 158 15.68 -2.97 10.15
C MET A 158 15.62 -1.83 9.13
N TYR A 159 15.59 -0.57 9.58
CA TYR A 159 15.52 0.59 8.67
C TYR A 159 16.66 0.59 7.63
N ARG A 160 17.90 0.35 8.06
CA ARG A 160 19.07 0.30 7.16
C ARG A 160 18.94 -0.84 6.14
N SER A 161 18.49 -2.01 6.58
CA SER A 161 18.38 -3.20 5.73
C SER A 161 17.24 -3.07 4.74
N THR A 162 16.07 -2.62 5.19
CA THR A 162 14.92 -2.29 4.33
C THR A 162 15.30 -1.21 3.32
N ALA A 163 15.99 -0.14 3.73
CA ALA A 163 16.39 0.93 2.81
C ALA A 163 17.39 0.45 1.75
N ALA A 164 18.37 -0.38 2.14
CA ALA A 164 19.31 -0.96 1.19
C ALA A 164 18.61 -1.88 0.18
N LEU A 165 17.67 -2.71 0.63
CA LEU A 165 16.86 -3.57 -0.22
C LEU A 165 15.99 -2.76 -1.18
N VAL A 166 15.26 -1.76 -0.68
CA VAL A 166 14.40 -0.89 -1.49
C VAL A 166 15.21 -0.15 -2.55
N ARG A 167 16.37 0.43 -2.20
CA ARG A 167 17.25 1.09 -3.18
C ARG A 167 17.72 0.13 -4.28
N TYR A 168 18.07 -1.10 -3.92
CA TYR A 168 18.48 -2.13 -4.89
C TYR A 168 17.33 -2.50 -5.85
N LEU A 169 16.14 -2.78 -5.31
CA LEU A 169 14.97 -3.15 -6.10
C LEU A 169 14.51 -1.99 -6.98
N ALA A 170 14.48 -0.77 -6.44
CA ALA A 170 14.12 0.42 -7.18
C ALA A 170 15.08 0.69 -8.35
N ALA A 171 16.38 0.51 -8.16
CA ALA A 171 17.35 0.62 -9.24
C ALA A 171 17.20 -0.51 -10.28
N LYS A 172 16.91 -1.74 -9.86
CA LYS A 172 16.72 -2.89 -10.74
C LYS A 172 15.48 -2.75 -11.64
N TYR A 173 14.40 -2.17 -11.10
CA TYR A 173 13.08 -2.11 -11.76
C TYR A 173 12.67 -0.70 -12.22
N ASP A 174 13.56 0.29 -12.10
CA ASP A 174 13.28 1.70 -12.44
C ASP A 174 12.05 2.25 -11.69
N ILE A 175 11.98 1.97 -10.39
CA ILE A 175 10.90 2.43 -9.51
C ILE A 175 11.32 3.77 -8.88
N PRO A 176 10.54 4.85 -9.06
CA PRO A 176 10.83 6.12 -8.38
C PRO A 176 10.86 5.96 -6.85
N LEU A 177 11.83 6.60 -6.21
CA LEU A 177 11.94 6.64 -4.75
C LEU A 177 11.12 7.81 -4.19
N ASP A 178 9.80 7.74 -4.34
CA ASP A 178 8.83 8.70 -3.80
C ASP A 178 7.64 7.97 -3.16
N ARG A 179 6.73 8.72 -2.54
CA ARG A 179 5.58 8.15 -1.81
C ARG A 179 4.36 7.85 -2.69
N GLN A 180 4.49 7.96 -4.01
CA GLN A 180 3.53 7.39 -4.96
C GLN A 180 3.93 5.98 -5.42
N HIS A 181 5.20 5.59 -5.17
CA HIS A 181 5.76 4.32 -5.65
C HIS A 181 6.30 3.42 -4.51
N ILE A 182 6.84 4.02 -3.45
CA ILE A 182 7.18 3.36 -2.20
C ILE A 182 6.01 3.59 -1.26
N LEU A 183 5.23 2.56 -0.97
CA LEU A 183 3.93 2.62 -0.32
C LEU A 183 3.97 1.89 1.03
N GLY A 184 3.18 2.33 2.00
CA GLY A 184 2.69 1.44 3.06
C GLY A 184 1.46 0.70 2.56
N HIS A 185 1.06 -0.40 3.20
CA HIS A 185 -0.20 -1.06 2.90
C HIS A 185 -1.40 -0.13 3.16
N ASP A 186 -1.26 0.78 4.13
CA ASP A 186 -2.17 1.90 4.36
C ASP A 186 -2.39 2.81 3.14
N ASN A 187 -1.50 2.78 2.14
CA ASN A 187 -1.65 3.55 0.90
C ASN A 187 -2.29 2.76 -0.25
N VAL A 188 -2.50 1.45 -0.12
CA VAL A 188 -3.08 0.60 -1.17
C VAL A 188 -4.60 0.76 -1.26
N PRO A 189 -5.21 1.11 -2.40
CA PRO A 189 -6.65 1.26 -2.48
C PRO A 189 -7.42 -0.07 -2.42
N PRO A 190 -8.68 -0.07 -1.96
CA PRO A 190 -9.59 -1.20 -2.15
C PRO A 190 -9.95 -1.37 -3.62
N THR A 191 -10.32 -2.57 -4.04
CA THR A 191 -10.77 -2.80 -5.43
C THR A 191 -12.23 -2.38 -5.68
N THR A 192 -13.03 -2.26 -4.61
CA THR A 192 -14.44 -1.85 -4.64
C THR A 192 -14.77 -1.02 -3.40
N GLN A 193 -15.86 -0.25 -3.45
CA GLN A 193 -16.34 0.53 -2.31
C GLN A 193 -16.63 -0.34 -1.06
N SER A 194 -17.22 -1.53 -1.24
CA SER A 194 -17.52 -2.42 -0.11
C SER A 194 -16.26 -3.04 0.52
N GLY A 195 -15.13 -2.99 -0.18
CA GLY A 195 -13.84 -3.48 0.32
C GLY A 195 -13.08 -2.45 1.15
N THR A 196 -13.51 -1.18 1.21
CA THR A 196 -12.74 -0.11 1.88
C THR A 196 -12.44 -0.41 3.34
N ALA A 197 -13.47 -0.82 4.11
CA ALA A 197 -13.32 -1.11 5.54
C ALA A 197 -12.48 -2.37 5.83
N ALA A 198 -12.23 -3.21 4.82
CA ALA A 198 -11.39 -4.41 4.94
C ALA A 198 -9.93 -4.17 4.52
N MET A 199 -9.58 -2.94 4.13
CA MET A 199 -8.20 -2.62 3.79
C MET A 199 -7.33 -2.46 5.03
N HIS A 200 -6.06 -2.73 4.83
CA HIS A 200 -5.03 -2.74 5.85
C HIS A 200 -4.47 -1.35 6.14
N TRP A 201 -3.80 -1.21 7.27
CA TRP A 201 -3.31 0.07 7.81
C TRP A 201 -1.83 0.04 8.27
N ASP A 202 -1.15 -1.09 8.07
CA ASP A 202 0.30 -1.23 8.25
C ASP A 202 1.09 -0.36 7.23
N PRO A 203 2.29 0.12 7.58
CA PRO A 203 3.05 -0.12 8.81
C PRO A 203 2.61 0.74 10.02
N GLY A 204 1.46 1.40 9.90
CA GLY A 204 0.87 2.17 10.99
C GLY A 204 1.56 3.51 11.27
N PRO A 205 1.18 4.16 12.39
CA PRO A 205 1.56 5.54 12.68
C PRO A 205 3.03 5.72 13.07
N TYR A 206 3.74 4.65 13.42
CA TYR A 206 5.05 4.75 14.08
C TYR A 206 6.25 4.41 13.20
N TRP A 207 6.03 3.95 11.96
CA TRP A 207 7.10 3.89 10.97
C TRP A 207 7.54 5.30 10.58
N ASP A 208 8.80 5.67 10.87
CA ASP A 208 9.40 6.97 10.59
C ASP A 208 9.71 7.09 9.09
N TRP A 209 8.70 7.51 8.34
CA TRP A 209 8.81 7.73 6.90
C TRP A 209 9.86 8.78 6.56
N ASN A 210 10.05 9.81 7.39
CA ASN A 210 11.07 10.84 7.15
C ASN A 210 12.48 10.25 7.23
N HIS A 211 12.76 9.47 8.27
CA HIS A 211 14.02 8.76 8.43
C HIS A 211 14.24 7.76 7.30
N PHE A 212 13.21 6.98 6.97
CA PHE A 212 13.29 5.98 5.91
C PHE A 212 13.59 6.62 4.55
N MET A 213 12.85 7.66 4.14
CA MET A 213 13.11 8.36 2.88
C MET A 213 14.49 9.04 2.86
N THR A 214 15.01 9.47 4.02
CA THR A 214 16.39 9.95 4.13
C THR A 214 17.40 8.84 3.85
N LEU A 215 17.21 7.64 4.39
CA LEU A 215 18.06 6.47 4.11
C LEU A 215 17.99 6.01 2.64
N LEU A 216 16.87 6.27 1.97
CA LEU A 216 16.73 6.07 0.52
C LEU A 216 17.50 7.11 -0.32
N GLY A 217 18.05 8.15 0.31
CA GLY A 217 18.69 9.28 -0.37
C GLY A 217 17.68 10.25 -1.01
N ARG A 218 16.48 10.34 -0.41
CA ARG A 218 15.38 11.22 -0.82
C ARG A 218 14.78 11.93 0.39
N PRO A 219 15.58 12.69 1.16
CA PRO A 219 15.05 13.49 2.27
C PRO A 219 14.02 14.50 1.77
N THR A 220 13.06 14.84 2.62
CA THR A 220 12.02 15.83 2.29
C THR A 220 12.59 17.25 2.35
N GLU A 221 13.05 17.73 1.20
CA GLU A 221 13.58 19.08 1.01
C GLU A 221 12.69 19.92 0.09
N PRO A 222 12.71 21.27 0.20
CA PRO A 222 11.95 22.12 -0.69
C PRO A 222 12.35 21.91 -2.16
N THR A 223 11.38 21.52 -2.98
CA THR A 223 11.55 21.45 -4.44
C THR A 223 10.64 22.41 -5.17
N GLY A 224 9.65 22.97 -4.47
CA GLY A 224 8.71 23.95 -4.98
C GLY A 224 8.98 25.37 -4.48
N ARG A 225 8.31 26.34 -5.09
CA ARG A 225 8.28 27.73 -4.61
C ARG A 225 7.59 27.81 -3.24
N PRO A 226 7.88 28.85 -2.42
CA PRO A 226 7.24 29.04 -1.11
C PRO A 226 5.70 29.09 -1.16
N ASP A 227 5.13 29.53 -2.28
CA ASP A 227 3.70 29.62 -2.54
C ASP A 227 3.13 28.41 -3.30
N SER A 228 3.90 27.32 -3.45
CA SER A 228 3.41 26.10 -4.11
C SER A 228 2.15 25.57 -3.42
N GLN A 229 1.13 25.29 -4.24
CA GLN A 229 -0.09 24.62 -3.77
C GLN A 229 0.16 23.14 -3.41
N LEU A 230 1.24 22.53 -3.93
CA LEU A 230 1.61 21.16 -3.60
C LEU A 230 2.64 21.18 -2.47
N VAL A 231 2.34 20.42 -1.41
CA VAL A 231 3.20 20.31 -0.24
C VAL A 231 3.48 18.85 0.06
N THR A 232 4.65 18.57 0.60
CA THR A 232 4.95 17.29 1.25
C THR A 232 4.78 17.46 2.76
N ILE A 233 4.07 16.53 3.40
CA ILE A 233 3.92 16.46 4.85
C ILE A 233 5.28 16.09 5.45
N ASN A 234 5.76 16.88 6.39
CA ASN A 234 7.13 16.77 6.89
C ASN A 234 7.23 17.12 8.38
N PRO A 235 6.40 16.55 9.26
CA PRO A 235 6.52 16.79 10.70
C PRO A 235 7.90 16.35 11.21
N GLN A 236 8.45 17.04 12.21
CA GLN A 236 9.65 16.55 12.87
C GLN A 236 9.28 15.35 13.75
N PHE A 237 9.63 14.14 13.31
CA PHE A 237 9.16 12.88 13.90
C PHE A 237 9.25 12.84 15.44
N LYS A 238 10.42 13.16 16.01
CA LYS A 238 10.66 13.13 17.46
C LYS A 238 9.79 14.12 18.26
N GLN A 239 9.36 15.21 17.63
CA GLN A 239 8.52 16.26 18.23
C GLN A 239 7.04 16.05 17.89
N ASN A 240 6.72 15.24 16.88
CA ASN A 240 5.36 14.91 16.48
C ASN A 240 4.81 13.78 17.34
N LEU A 241 4.55 14.11 18.60
CA LEU A 241 4.01 13.20 19.59
C LEU A 241 2.50 13.06 19.39
N GLN A 242 2.02 11.83 19.20
CA GLN A 242 0.62 11.55 18.92
C GLN A 242 0.01 10.61 19.97
N ALA A 243 -1.24 10.90 20.37
CA ALA A 243 -2.05 10.02 21.20
C ALA A 243 -2.86 9.10 20.29
N VAL A 244 -2.54 7.80 20.30
CA VAL A 244 -3.17 6.78 19.45
C VAL A 244 -3.82 5.73 20.35
N ARG A 245 -4.93 5.14 19.91
CA ARG A 245 -5.57 4.00 20.57
C ARG A 245 -5.40 2.73 19.75
N ASP A 246 -5.16 1.61 20.41
CA ASP A 246 -5.42 0.29 19.84
C ASP A 246 -6.89 -0.03 20.14
N CYS A 247 -7.76 0.24 19.17
CA CYS A 247 -9.20 0.10 19.35
C CYS A 247 -9.69 -1.34 19.26
N GLU A 248 -8.87 -2.26 18.73
CA GLU A 248 -9.16 -3.69 18.75
C GLU A 248 -8.96 -4.27 20.15
N LYS A 249 -7.90 -3.82 20.84
CA LYS A 249 -7.62 -4.17 22.24
C LYS A 249 -8.32 -3.25 23.25
N ASN A 250 -8.95 -2.17 22.77
CA ASN A 250 -9.59 -1.13 23.57
C ASN A 250 -8.64 -0.51 24.63
N ILE A 251 -7.43 -0.14 24.21
CA ILE A 251 -6.41 0.50 25.07
C ILE A 251 -5.89 1.80 24.47
N ASP A 252 -5.55 2.75 25.34
CA ASP A 252 -4.78 3.93 24.96
C ASP A 252 -3.30 3.56 24.91
N LEU A 253 -2.63 3.91 23.82
CA LEU A 253 -1.19 3.68 23.68
C LEU A 253 -0.41 4.84 24.31
N PRO A 254 0.82 4.59 24.78
CA PRO A 254 1.71 5.66 25.21
C PRO A 254 1.91 6.69 24.10
N VAL A 255 1.81 7.97 24.46
CA VAL A 255 2.13 9.07 23.54
C VAL A 255 3.59 8.95 23.11
N GLN A 256 3.83 8.86 21.81
CA GLN A 256 5.16 8.66 21.27
C GLN A 256 5.32 9.31 19.88
N PRO A 257 6.57 9.48 19.39
CA PRO A 257 6.86 9.99 18.05
C PRO A 257 6.11 9.24 16.95
N SER A 258 5.57 9.98 15.99
CA SER A 258 4.74 9.41 14.93
C SER A 258 4.96 10.10 13.59
N SER A 259 4.72 9.36 12.50
CA SER A 259 4.57 9.92 11.16
C SER A 259 3.17 10.49 10.91
N ALA A 260 2.19 10.17 11.76
CA ALA A 260 0.82 10.62 11.59
C ALA A 260 0.65 12.11 11.94
N VAL A 261 -0.02 12.84 11.08
CA VAL A 261 -0.51 14.20 11.34
C VAL A 261 -2.04 14.13 11.35
N PRO A 262 -2.69 14.37 12.52
CA PRO A 262 -4.15 14.35 12.62
C PRO A 262 -4.82 15.38 11.72
N LEU A 263 -5.95 15.00 11.16
CA LEU A 263 -6.80 15.83 10.32
C LEU A 263 -8.12 16.11 11.02
N HIS A 264 -8.49 17.38 11.09
CA HIS A 264 -9.72 17.88 11.70
C HIS A 264 -10.69 18.41 10.64
N THR A 265 -11.97 18.48 10.99
CA THR A 265 -13.01 19.04 10.11
C THR A 265 -12.92 20.57 9.98
N GLU A 266 -12.31 21.24 10.95
CA GLU A 266 -12.15 22.70 11.04
C GLU A 266 -10.76 23.06 11.61
N PRO A 267 -10.27 24.31 11.47
CA PRO A 267 -8.98 24.76 11.99
C PRO A 267 -9.01 24.94 13.52
N SER A 268 -9.32 23.88 14.27
CA SER A 268 -9.33 23.83 15.72
C SER A 268 -8.97 22.42 16.22
N THR A 269 -8.18 22.33 17.29
CA THR A 269 -7.86 21.04 17.94
C THR A 269 -9.04 20.44 18.69
N THR A 270 -10.09 21.24 18.95
CA THR A 270 -11.35 20.76 19.53
C THR A 270 -12.36 20.34 18.47
N ALA A 271 -12.10 20.61 17.18
CA ALA A 271 -12.95 20.15 16.11
C ALA A 271 -12.81 18.63 15.96
N PRO A 272 -13.89 17.92 15.59
CA PRO A 272 -13.83 16.49 15.33
C PRO A 272 -12.71 16.12 14.35
N LEU A 273 -12.13 14.94 14.56
CA LEU A 273 -11.25 14.35 13.55
C LEU A 273 -12.04 14.05 12.28
N PHE A 274 -11.38 14.17 11.14
CA PHE A 274 -11.94 13.91 9.84
C PHE A 274 -12.36 12.44 9.71
N ALA A 275 -13.60 12.19 9.31
CA ALA A 275 -14.12 10.85 9.07
C ALA A 275 -14.05 10.50 7.58
N ASP A 276 -13.24 9.50 7.21
CA ASP A 276 -13.30 8.92 5.87
C ASP A 276 -14.68 8.28 5.65
N PRO A 277 -15.46 8.70 4.63
CA PRO A 277 -16.80 8.19 4.38
C PRO A 277 -16.83 6.70 3.99
N GLY A 278 -15.68 6.10 3.65
CA GLY A 278 -15.54 4.67 3.42
C GLY A 278 -15.26 3.86 4.69
N LEU A 279 -14.89 4.52 5.79
CA LEU A 279 -14.63 3.90 7.10
C LEU A 279 -15.74 4.15 8.11
N HIS A 280 -16.30 5.36 8.08
CA HIS A 280 -17.23 5.84 9.09
C HIS A 280 -18.63 6.02 8.52
N PRO A 281 -19.67 5.61 9.26
CA PRO A 281 -21.04 5.95 8.91
C PRO A 281 -21.24 7.48 8.83
N PRO A 282 -22.15 7.98 7.98
CA PRO A 282 -22.44 9.40 7.89
C PRO A 282 -22.77 10.02 9.25
N GLY A 283 -22.11 11.13 9.59
CA GLY A 283 -22.32 11.87 10.83
C GLY A 283 -21.52 11.39 12.04
N GLN A 284 -20.76 10.30 11.93
CA GLN A 284 -19.79 9.91 12.95
C GLN A 284 -18.47 10.65 12.76
N PRO A 285 -17.82 11.12 13.84
CA PRO A 285 -16.49 11.70 13.75
C PRO A 285 -15.43 10.63 13.49
N GLY A 286 -14.30 11.04 12.93
CA GLY A 286 -13.11 10.21 12.91
C GLY A 286 -12.58 9.97 14.32
N THR A 287 -11.64 9.04 14.45
CA THR A 287 -11.08 8.60 15.73
C THR A 287 -9.55 8.67 15.70
N ASN A 288 -8.93 8.57 16.87
CA ASN A 288 -7.49 8.38 16.99
C ASN A 288 -7.09 6.89 17.07
N CYS A 289 -7.95 5.98 16.61
CA CYS A 289 -7.60 4.57 16.50
C CYS A 289 -6.42 4.39 15.53
N ALA A 290 -5.51 3.46 15.83
CA ALA A 290 -4.35 3.17 14.98
C ALA A 290 -4.76 2.78 13.56
N GLY A 291 -5.87 2.04 13.44
CA GLY A 291 -6.50 1.63 12.19
C GLY A 291 -7.45 2.67 11.57
N ASP A 292 -7.57 3.89 12.11
CA ASP A 292 -8.33 4.96 11.46
C ASP A 292 -7.40 5.84 10.60
N TRP A 293 -6.93 5.27 9.49
CA TRP A 293 -6.04 5.97 8.56
C TRP A 293 -6.72 7.18 7.89
N GLY A 294 -8.06 7.19 7.83
CA GLY A 294 -8.85 8.26 7.22
C GLY A 294 -8.70 9.61 7.92
N SER A 295 -8.46 9.58 9.24
CA SER A 295 -8.34 10.74 10.11
C SER A 295 -6.93 11.34 10.20
N ARG A 296 -5.99 10.87 9.36
CA ARG A 296 -4.60 11.32 9.39
C ARG A 296 -3.96 11.33 8.01
N ILE A 297 -2.97 12.21 7.83
CA ILE A 297 -2.02 12.13 6.72
C ILE A 297 -0.64 11.75 7.26
N SER A 298 0.09 10.91 6.54
CA SER A 298 1.39 10.40 6.97
C SER A 298 2.54 11.28 6.47
N ALA A 299 3.62 11.34 7.24
CA ALA A 299 4.86 12.00 6.84
C ALA A 299 5.34 11.51 5.47
N THR A 300 5.96 12.41 4.72
CA THR A 300 6.43 12.26 3.33
C THR A 300 5.34 12.10 2.25
N GLN A 301 4.06 11.93 2.62
CA GLN A 301 2.97 12.01 1.64
C GLN A 301 2.82 13.43 1.10
N GLN A 302 2.28 13.55 -0.10
CA GLN A 302 1.97 14.84 -0.70
C GLN A 302 0.51 15.21 -0.48
N ALA A 303 0.21 16.50 -0.50
CA ALA A 303 -1.15 17.03 -0.45
C ALA A 303 -1.24 18.35 -1.23
N VAL A 304 -2.43 18.65 -1.75
CA VAL A 304 -2.72 19.96 -2.36
C VAL A 304 -3.43 20.84 -1.34
N VAL A 305 -2.86 22.01 -1.08
CA VAL A 305 -3.40 23.03 -0.18
C VAL A 305 -4.71 23.56 -0.75
N ALA A 306 -5.77 23.50 0.06
CA ALA A 306 -7.11 23.98 -0.27
C ALA A 306 -7.45 25.31 0.41
N ASP A 307 -6.79 25.64 1.52
CA ASP A 307 -7.00 26.88 2.29
C ASP A 307 -5.89 27.08 3.34
N ARG A 308 -5.81 28.29 3.91
CA ARG A 308 -4.94 28.63 5.04
C ARG A 308 -5.66 29.52 6.06
N LYS A 309 -5.42 29.24 7.33
CA LYS A 309 -5.79 30.10 8.47
C LYS A 309 -4.56 30.25 9.38
N PRO A 310 -4.51 31.26 10.27
CA PRO A 310 -3.38 31.40 11.19
C PRO A 310 -3.11 30.11 11.95
N GLY A 311 -1.93 29.51 11.76
CA GLY A 311 -1.53 28.24 12.37
C GLY A 311 -2.16 26.97 11.81
N TRP A 312 -2.92 27.03 10.70
CA TRP A 312 -3.62 25.88 10.13
C TRP A 312 -3.56 25.85 8.60
N THR A 313 -3.42 24.65 8.06
CA THR A 313 -3.48 24.39 6.60
C THR A 313 -4.63 23.44 6.32
N ALA A 314 -5.49 23.78 5.36
CA ALA A 314 -6.46 22.84 4.82
C ALA A 314 -5.89 22.19 3.56
N ILE A 315 -6.18 20.91 3.38
CA ILE A 315 -5.86 20.15 2.17
C ILE A 315 -7.13 19.53 1.58
N TRP A 316 -7.11 19.25 0.28
CA TRP A 316 -8.14 18.42 -0.33
C TRP A 316 -7.96 16.96 0.13
N TRP A 317 -9.00 16.40 0.73
CA TRP A 317 -8.99 15.09 1.38
C TRP A 317 -10.36 14.42 1.23
N TYR A 318 -10.42 13.26 0.56
CA TYR A 318 -11.66 12.52 0.28
C TYR A 318 -12.86 13.37 -0.19
N GLY A 319 -12.62 14.34 -1.08
CA GLY A 319 -13.69 15.18 -1.62
C GLY A 319 -14.13 16.35 -0.73
N GLN A 320 -13.41 16.61 0.37
CA GLN A 320 -13.67 17.67 1.34
C GLN A 320 -12.37 18.40 1.74
N LYS A 321 -12.48 19.49 2.51
CA LYS A 321 -11.32 20.10 3.17
C LYS A 321 -11.07 19.36 4.48
N ALA A 322 -9.81 19.03 4.76
CA ALA A 322 -9.36 18.54 6.06
C ALA A 322 -8.21 19.41 6.55
N TRP A 323 -8.19 19.72 7.85
CA TRP A 323 -7.30 20.70 8.45
C TRP A 323 -6.27 20.03 9.37
N PHE A 324 -5.02 20.45 9.28
CA PHE A 324 -4.00 20.09 10.27
C PHE A 324 -3.30 21.34 10.80
N GLN A 325 -2.75 21.22 12.00
CA GLN A 325 -1.97 22.28 12.61
C GLN A 325 -0.66 22.49 11.85
N SER A 326 -0.44 23.73 11.41
CA SER A 326 0.81 24.17 10.79
C SER A 326 1.23 25.52 11.39
N PRO A 327 1.64 25.56 12.68
CA PRO A 327 2.06 26.79 13.32
C PRO A 327 3.23 27.43 12.59
N GLU A 328 3.33 28.77 12.66
CA GLU A 328 4.47 29.47 12.11
C GLU A 328 5.78 28.96 12.72
N HIS A 329 6.85 28.98 11.93
CA HIS A 329 8.18 28.50 12.32
C HIS A 329 8.27 27.00 12.68
N THR A 330 7.26 26.20 12.31
CA THR A 330 7.32 24.73 12.39
C THR A 330 7.57 24.10 11.03
N ARG A 331 8.21 22.92 11.04
CA ARG A 331 8.34 22.07 9.85
C ARG A 331 7.21 21.06 9.92
N THR A 332 5.99 21.43 9.50
CA THR A 332 4.88 20.47 9.28
C THR A 332 4.73 20.13 7.81
N THR A 333 5.07 21.08 6.93
CA THR A 333 5.04 20.88 5.48
C THR A 333 6.32 21.40 4.84
N THR A 334 6.55 20.96 3.61
CA THR A 334 7.64 21.42 2.76
C THR A 334 7.07 21.73 1.38
N PRO A 335 7.32 22.92 0.81
CA PRO A 335 6.84 23.26 -0.52
C PRO A 335 7.46 22.35 -1.58
N THR A 336 6.61 21.79 -2.44
CA THR A 336 7.00 20.72 -3.35
C THR A 336 6.58 21.06 -4.78
N ALA A 337 7.48 20.81 -5.73
CA ALA A 337 7.16 20.79 -7.15
C ALA A 337 6.76 19.36 -7.56
N GLY A 338 5.85 19.24 -8.52
CA GLY A 338 5.31 17.95 -8.89
C GLY A 338 4.09 18.09 -9.80
N TYR A 339 3.24 17.07 -9.82
CA TYR A 339 2.02 17.07 -10.61
C TYR A 339 0.78 17.11 -9.73
N VAL A 340 -0.16 17.91 -10.18
CA VAL A 340 -1.48 18.06 -9.57
C VAL A 340 -2.52 17.67 -10.61
N VAL A 341 -3.50 16.89 -10.16
CA VAL A 341 -4.57 16.34 -10.97
C VAL A 341 -5.87 17.04 -10.62
N ARG A 342 -6.56 17.57 -11.63
CA ARG A 342 -7.83 18.27 -11.47
C ARG A 342 -8.82 17.86 -12.56
N PRO A 343 -10.14 17.91 -12.29
CA PRO A 343 -11.15 17.63 -13.31
C PRO A 343 -11.00 18.54 -14.53
N LYS A 344 -11.24 18.00 -15.72
CA LYS A 344 -11.35 18.82 -16.94
C LYS A 344 -12.54 19.77 -16.87
N PRO A 345 -12.49 20.91 -17.58
CA PRO A 345 -13.63 21.83 -17.66
C PRO A 345 -14.92 21.12 -18.08
N GLY A 346 -16.02 21.42 -17.37
CA GLY A 346 -17.35 20.84 -17.63
C GLY A 346 -17.65 19.55 -16.86
N LEU A 347 -16.68 18.94 -16.17
CA LEU A 347 -16.90 17.78 -15.31
C LEU A 347 -17.11 18.22 -13.86
N THR A 348 -18.23 17.84 -13.26
CA THR A 348 -18.54 18.14 -11.85
C THR A 348 -17.90 17.14 -10.89
N ASP A 349 -17.84 15.88 -11.30
CA ASP A 349 -17.36 14.75 -10.51
C ASP A 349 -16.58 13.79 -11.40
N VAL A 350 -15.32 13.53 -11.06
CA VAL A 350 -14.50 12.52 -11.71
C VAL A 350 -14.50 11.25 -10.85
N PRO A 351 -14.94 10.09 -11.39
CA PRO A 351 -14.89 8.82 -10.67
C PRO A 351 -13.46 8.40 -10.34
N VAL A 352 -13.27 7.90 -9.12
CA VAL A 352 -12.00 7.34 -8.65
C VAL A 352 -12.09 5.83 -8.63
N TYR A 353 -11.00 5.16 -9.00
CA TYR A 353 -10.90 3.71 -9.10
C TYR A 353 -9.76 3.21 -8.22
N GLY A 354 -9.91 2.06 -7.60
CA GLY A 354 -8.82 1.41 -6.87
C GLY A 354 -7.97 0.47 -7.72
N THR A 355 -8.29 0.35 -9.01
CA THR A 355 -7.55 -0.45 -10.00
C THR A 355 -7.52 0.32 -11.32
N ALA A 356 -6.53 0.01 -12.16
CA ALA A 356 -6.45 0.51 -13.53
C ALA A 356 -6.47 -0.68 -14.51
N TYR A 357 -7.54 -1.47 -14.43
CA TYR A 357 -7.80 -2.58 -15.35
C TYR A 357 -8.26 -2.10 -16.74
N PRO A 358 -8.04 -2.93 -17.79
CA PRO A 358 -8.53 -2.67 -19.15
C PRO A 358 -10.05 -2.52 -19.21
N VAL A 359 -10.55 -1.98 -20.32
CA VAL A 359 -11.98 -2.03 -20.63
C VAL A 359 -12.34 -3.37 -21.27
N ALA A 360 -13.62 -3.75 -21.27
CA ALA A 360 -14.06 -5.06 -21.78
C ALA A 360 -13.62 -5.32 -23.24
N SER A 361 -13.58 -4.28 -24.07
CA SER A 361 -13.16 -4.36 -25.47
C SER A 361 -11.66 -4.56 -25.69
N ASP A 362 -10.82 -4.41 -24.65
CA ASP A 362 -9.38 -4.67 -24.74
C ASP A 362 -9.06 -6.18 -24.65
N TYR A 363 -10.01 -6.99 -24.19
CA TYR A 363 -9.85 -8.44 -24.07
C TYR A 363 -10.18 -9.16 -25.38
N PRO A 364 -9.54 -10.32 -25.66
CA PRO A 364 -9.94 -11.20 -26.75
C PRO A 364 -11.43 -11.58 -26.66
N ALA A 365 -12.12 -11.63 -27.80
CA ALA A 365 -13.58 -11.85 -27.84
C ALA A 365 -14.02 -13.20 -27.27
N ASP A 366 -13.14 -14.20 -27.29
CA ASP A 366 -13.34 -15.53 -26.73
C ASP A 366 -12.96 -15.63 -25.24
N PHE A 367 -12.30 -14.61 -24.66
CA PHE A 367 -11.98 -14.58 -23.23
C PHE A 367 -13.24 -14.39 -22.37
N LYS A 368 -13.44 -15.29 -21.40
CA LYS A 368 -14.71 -15.38 -20.64
C LYS A 368 -14.68 -14.74 -19.26
N ALA A 369 -13.54 -14.22 -18.82
CA ALA A 369 -13.37 -13.65 -17.48
C ALA A 369 -12.76 -12.24 -17.47
N PRO A 370 -13.24 -11.28 -18.32
CA PRO A 370 -12.71 -9.92 -18.32
C PRO A 370 -12.86 -9.26 -16.94
N ARG A 371 -11.85 -8.49 -16.54
CA ARG A 371 -11.87 -7.66 -15.33
C ARG A 371 -11.81 -6.20 -15.72
N VAL A 372 -12.73 -5.40 -15.21
CA VAL A 372 -12.79 -3.97 -15.49
C VAL A 372 -12.78 -3.20 -14.19
N SER A 373 -12.24 -1.99 -14.21
CA SER A 373 -12.19 -1.11 -13.04
C SER A 373 -13.59 -0.68 -12.64
N VAL A 374 -13.94 -0.82 -11.36
CA VAL A 374 -15.20 -0.36 -10.79
C VAL A 374 -14.93 0.91 -9.99
N PRO A 375 -15.75 1.98 -10.13
CA PRO A 375 -15.60 3.18 -9.32
C PRO A 375 -15.72 2.89 -7.82
N LEU A 376 -14.91 3.57 -7.03
CA LEU A 376 -15.04 3.67 -5.58
C LEU A 376 -16.11 4.71 -5.20
N GLY A 377 -16.44 4.80 -3.92
CA GLY A 377 -17.35 5.82 -3.37
C GLY A 377 -16.74 7.23 -3.31
N TYR A 378 -15.59 7.46 -3.93
CA TYR A 378 -14.86 8.74 -3.91
C TYR A 378 -14.90 9.41 -5.29
N THR A 379 -14.99 10.73 -5.30
CA THR A 379 -14.89 11.54 -6.52
C THR A 379 -13.92 12.70 -6.34
N ILE A 380 -13.32 13.15 -7.44
CA ILE A 380 -12.64 14.46 -7.50
C ILE A 380 -13.67 15.47 -8.03
N LYS A 381 -14.09 16.41 -7.18
CA LYS A 381 -15.10 17.40 -7.55
C LYS A 381 -14.50 18.58 -8.31
N ALA A 382 -15.30 19.27 -9.11
CA ALA A 382 -14.92 20.53 -9.74
C ALA A 382 -14.33 21.52 -8.71
N GLY A 383 -13.22 22.15 -9.06
CA GLY A 383 -12.47 23.05 -8.17
C GLY A 383 -11.53 22.35 -7.18
N GLN A 384 -11.52 21.02 -7.11
CA GLN A 384 -10.56 20.26 -6.32
C GLN A 384 -9.32 19.89 -7.11
N SER A 385 -8.28 19.51 -6.38
CA SER A 385 -7.00 19.15 -6.94
C SER A 385 -6.29 18.20 -5.97
N TYR A 386 -5.63 17.17 -6.50
CA TYR A 386 -4.93 16.16 -5.71
C TYR A 386 -3.52 15.93 -6.26
N PRO A 387 -2.54 15.52 -5.43
CA PRO A 387 -1.25 15.07 -5.94
C PRO A 387 -1.47 13.91 -6.92
N GLY A 388 -0.70 13.86 -7.99
CA GLY A 388 -0.75 12.72 -8.90
C GLY A 388 0.53 12.52 -9.70
N GLY A 389 0.47 11.58 -10.64
CA GLY A 389 1.59 11.18 -11.49
C GLY A 389 1.28 11.33 -12.98
N GLU A 390 2.18 10.83 -13.80
CA GLU A 390 1.99 10.76 -15.25
C GLU A 390 0.98 9.65 -15.61
N PRO A 391 0.21 9.80 -16.71
CA PRO A 391 -0.70 8.76 -17.15
C PRO A 391 0.03 7.47 -17.51
N THR A 392 -0.43 6.32 -17.01
CA THR A 392 0.08 4.99 -17.35
C THR A 392 -1.03 4.15 -18.04
N PRO A 393 -0.66 3.20 -18.93
CA PRO A 393 -1.65 2.33 -19.55
C PRO A 393 -2.25 1.37 -18.51
N ALA A 394 -3.52 1.04 -18.73
CA ALA A 394 -4.22 0.00 -17.99
C ALA A 394 -3.61 -1.38 -18.23
N GLY A 395 -3.90 -2.31 -17.34
CA GLY A 395 -3.47 -3.69 -17.51
C GLY A 395 -4.01 -4.65 -16.45
N TYR A 396 -4.05 -5.93 -16.80
CA TYR A 396 -4.53 -6.98 -15.91
C TYR A 396 -3.76 -8.27 -16.14
N TYR A 397 -3.13 -8.78 -15.09
CA TYR A 397 -2.55 -10.12 -15.10
C TYR A 397 -3.61 -11.15 -14.73
N TYR A 398 -3.85 -12.16 -15.56
CA TYR A 398 -4.80 -13.23 -15.28
C TYR A 398 -4.04 -14.50 -14.92
N ALA A 399 -4.13 -14.92 -13.65
CA ALA A 399 -3.53 -16.15 -13.14
C ALA A 399 -4.50 -16.86 -12.18
N PRO A 400 -5.56 -17.51 -12.69
CA PRO A 400 -6.56 -18.19 -11.85
C PRO A 400 -6.12 -19.54 -11.29
N THR A 401 -5.18 -20.27 -11.93
CA THR A 401 -4.86 -21.67 -11.56
C THR A 401 -3.40 -21.87 -11.18
N ILE A 402 -3.09 -22.98 -10.50
CA ILE A 402 -1.72 -23.31 -10.12
C ILE A 402 -0.84 -23.78 -11.30
N ASP A 403 -1.45 -24.31 -12.37
CA ASP A 403 -0.74 -25.05 -13.42
C ASP A 403 -0.92 -24.44 -14.81
N SER A 404 -1.42 -23.21 -14.87
CA SER A 404 -1.73 -22.50 -16.11
C SER A 404 -2.68 -23.30 -17.04
N SER A 405 -3.59 -24.10 -16.46
CA SER A 405 -4.42 -25.04 -17.23
C SER A 405 -5.62 -24.38 -17.93
N TYR A 406 -5.99 -23.16 -17.55
CA TYR A 406 -7.10 -22.45 -18.19
C TYR A 406 -6.65 -21.74 -19.48
N PRO A 407 -7.56 -21.51 -20.45
CA PRO A 407 -7.28 -20.63 -21.58
C PRO A 407 -6.86 -19.24 -21.10
N TYR A 408 -5.82 -18.68 -21.73
CA TYR A 408 -5.22 -17.39 -21.38
C TYR A 408 -4.64 -17.28 -19.96
N ASP A 409 -4.52 -18.38 -19.23
CA ASP A 409 -3.93 -18.37 -17.89
C ASP A 409 -2.48 -17.87 -17.93
N HIS A 410 -2.06 -17.23 -16.85
CA HIS A 410 -0.77 -16.56 -16.69
C HIS A 410 -0.45 -15.52 -17.79
N THR A 411 -1.48 -14.90 -18.35
CA THR A 411 -1.34 -13.88 -19.41
C THR A 411 -1.58 -12.47 -18.87
N TYR A 412 -0.75 -11.52 -19.31
CA TYR A 412 -0.99 -10.10 -19.08
C TYR A 412 -1.77 -9.48 -20.24
N PHE A 413 -2.91 -8.87 -19.92
CA PHE A 413 -3.75 -8.14 -20.86
C PHE A 413 -3.45 -6.65 -20.78
N PRO A 414 -2.76 -6.04 -21.76
CA PRO A 414 -2.60 -4.60 -21.82
C PRO A 414 -3.94 -3.92 -22.16
N GLY A 415 -4.21 -2.76 -21.58
CA GLY A 415 -5.41 -1.98 -21.87
C GLY A 415 -5.12 -0.70 -22.65
N SER A 416 -6.10 -0.26 -23.45
CA SER A 416 -6.01 0.98 -24.24
C SER A 416 -6.28 2.24 -23.41
N THR A 417 -7.01 2.10 -22.30
CA THR A 417 -7.31 3.21 -21.38
C THR A 417 -6.05 3.64 -20.62
N ARG A 418 -5.83 4.95 -20.52
CA ARG A 418 -4.78 5.52 -19.67
C ARG A 418 -5.36 6.00 -18.35
N PHE A 419 -4.71 5.65 -17.25
CA PHE A 419 -5.06 6.08 -15.90
C PHE A 419 -3.95 6.96 -15.32
N VAL A 420 -4.35 7.93 -14.52
CA VAL A 420 -3.47 8.77 -13.71
C VAL A 420 -3.55 8.31 -12.27
N THR A 421 -2.41 8.02 -11.65
CA THR A 421 -2.34 7.78 -10.20
C THR A 421 -2.58 9.11 -9.48
N VAL A 422 -3.43 9.09 -8.47
CA VAL A 422 -3.74 10.23 -7.59
C VAL A 422 -3.64 9.81 -6.14
N GLN A 423 -3.22 10.71 -5.25
CA GLN A 423 -3.35 10.49 -3.81
C GLN A 423 -4.64 11.16 -3.33
N ILE A 424 -5.69 10.37 -3.17
CA ILE A 424 -6.99 10.84 -2.67
C ILE A 424 -7.19 10.32 -1.26
N GLY A 425 -6.98 11.21 -0.30
CA GLY A 425 -6.91 10.79 1.09
C GLY A 425 -5.61 10.06 1.40
N HIS A 426 -5.69 9.05 2.26
CA HIS A 426 -4.53 8.30 2.75
C HIS A 426 -3.94 7.36 1.68
N ARG A 427 -4.74 7.00 0.68
CA ARG A 427 -4.44 5.98 -0.32
C ARG A 427 -4.10 6.60 -1.67
N ILE A 428 -3.26 5.89 -2.44
CA ILE A 428 -3.23 6.13 -3.89
C ILE A 428 -4.52 5.58 -4.50
N ALA A 429 -4.90 6.10 -5.65
CA ALA A 429 -6.00 5.63 -6.46
C ALA A 429 -5.77 6.00 -7.93
N PHE A 430 -6.72 5.69 -8.80
CA PHE A 430 -6.61 5.90 -10.23
C PHE A 430 -7.81 6.68 -10.76
N VAL A 431 -7.57 7.59 -11.69
CA VAL A 431 -8.62 8.29 -12.47
C VAL A 431 -8.31 8.17 -13.94
N LYS A 432 -9.32 8.18 -14.81
CA LYS A 432 -9.09 8.13 -16.25
C LYS A 432 -8.42 9.42 -16.72
N ALA A 433 -7.35 9.30 -17.50
CA ALA A 433 -6.66 10.47 -18.08
C ALA A 433 -7.56 11.28 -19.04
N SER A 434 -8.63 10.68 -19.57
CA SER A 434 -9.64 11.38 -20.36
C SER A 434 -10.40 12.44 -19.55
N ASP A 435 -10.46 12.31 -18.23
CA ASP A 435 -11.38 13.07 -17.38
C ASP A 435 -10.66 14.16 -16.55
N VAL A 436 -9.32 14.17 -16.58
CA VAL A 436 -8.50 15.08 -15.76
C VAL A 436 -7.40 15.76 -16.54
N ASP A 437 -7.04 16.96 -16.09
CA ASP A 437 -5.79 17.61 -16.46
C ASP A 437 -4.71 17.25 -15.45
N VAL A 438 -3.52 16.91 -15.95
CA VAL A 438 -2.31 16.73 -15.14
C VAL A 438 -1.44 17.97 -15.32
N VAL A 439 -1.32 18.76 -14.27
CA VAL A 439 -0.64 20.07 -14.30
C VAL A 439 0.60 20.02 -13.45
N ARG A 440 1.74 20.38 -14.04
CA ARG A 440 2.99 20.51 -13.29
C ARG A 440 3.00 21.81 -12.50
N VAL A 441 3.18 21.71 -11.19
CA VAL A 441 3.36 22.84 -10.27
C VAL A 441 4.84 22.98 -9.92
N ARG A 442 5.27 24.22 -9.67
CA ARG A 442 6.67 24.60 -9.45
C ARG A 442 6.85 25.32 -8.14
#